data_AF-A0A838X5T5-F1
#
_entry.id   AF-A0A838X5T5-F1
#
_cell.length_a   1.000
_cell.length_b   1.000
_cell.length_c   1.000
_cell.angle_alpha   90.00
_cell.angle_beta   90.00
_cell.angle_gamma   90.00
#
_symmetry.space_group_name_H-M   'P 1'
#
loop_
_entity.id
_entity.type
_entity.pdbx_description
1 polymer ?
#
loop_
_entity_poly.entity_id
_entity_poly.type
_entity_poly.pdbx_seq_one_letter_code
_entity_poly.pdbx_strand_id
1 'polypeptide(L)'
;MMLHFTTWTRRSRRERERGVAAVEFALVVPILMTIVIGIVEFGMAFNYRTQLNNATQIAARSYAIDRNWGTARANVTGLAPAATVTKSIDCTATTVGSAVTVTSTVVRPTYTGLFGASFTYRGKGVAQCS
;
A
#
# COMPACT_ATOMS: atom_id res chain seq x y z
N MET A 1 -31.52 10.46 -75.07
CA MET A 1 -30.07 10.62 -74.92
C MET A 1 -29.81 11.36 -73.62
N MET A 2 -29.14 10.71 -72.65
CA MET A 2 -28.30 11.31 -71.58
C MET A 2 -28.97 12.23 -70.53
N LEU A 3 -28.79 12.14 -69.20
CA LEU A 3 -27.88 11.38 -68.31
C LEU A 3 -28.51 11.27 -66.91
N HIS A 4 -28.32 10.11 -66.28
CA HIS A 4 -28.62 9.81 -64.88
C HIS A 4 -27.36 10.17 -64.05
N PHE A 5 -27.42 11.19 -63.21
CA PHE A 5 -26.30 11.55 -62.30
C PHE A 5 -26.62 11.03 -60.89
N THR A 6 -26.02 9.89 -60.53
CA THR A 6 -26.05 9.34 -59.18
C THR A 6 -25.11 10.15 -58.29
N THR A 7 -25.67 11.08 -57.51
CA THR A 7 -24.91 11.80 -56.47
C THR A 7 -24.62 10.85 -55.30
N TRP A 8 -23.48 10.16 -55.37
CA TRP A 8 -22.97 9.36 -54.28
C TRP A 8 -22.62 10.24 -53.08
N THR A 9 -23.35 10.06 -51.98
CA THR A 9 -23.17 10.73 -50.70
C THR A 9 -21.85 10.33 -50.06
N ARG A 10 -20.87 11.23 -50.11
CA ARG A 10 -19.53 11.11 -49.52
C ARG A 10 -19.52 11.40 -48.00
N ARG A 11 -20.39 10.73 -47.23
CA ARG A 11 -20.57 10.98 -45.77
C ARG A 11 -19.88 9.96 -44.85
N SER A 12 -19.36 8.84 -45.35
CA SER A 12 -18.94 7.71 -44.49
C SER A 12 -17.48 7.69 -44.00
N ARG A 13 -16.58 8.56 -44.50
CA ARG A 13 -15.15 8.47 -44.15
C ARG A 13 -14.81 9.10 -42.80
N ARG A 14 -15.38 10.28 -42.51
CA ARG A 14 -15.11 11.07 -41.30
C ARG A 14 -15.72 10.45 -40.03
N GLU A 15 -16.84 9.74 -40.17
CA GLU A 15 -17.48 8.99 -39.07
C GLU A 15 -16.72 7.68 -38.78
N ARG A 16 -16.19 7.01 -39.82
CA ARG A 16 -15.32 5.82 -39.65
C ARG A 16 -14.02 6.13 -38.91
N GLU A 17 -13.33 7.22 -39.25
CA GLU A 17 -12.08 7.62 -38.58
C GLU A 17 -12.28 7.93 -37.09
N ARG A 18 -13.44 8.51 -36.71
CA ARG A 18 -13.80 8.75 -35.30
C ARG A 18 -14.09 7.46 -34.52
N GLY A 19 -14.71 6.47 -35.16
CA GLY A 19 -14.97 5.16 -34.55
C GLY A 19 -13.69 4.37 -34.28
N VAL A 20 -12.71 4.44 -35.18
CA VAL A 20 -11.41 3.77 -35.02
C VAL A 20 -10.62 4.34 -33.84
N ALA A 21 -10.55 5.67 -33.71
CA ALA A 21 -9.86 6.31 -32.58
C ALA A 21 -10.45 5.94 -31.20
N ALA A 22 -11.78 5.76 -31.11
CA ALA A 22 -12.42 5.31 -29.89
C ALA A 22 -12.03 3.87 -29.50
N VAL A 23 -11.83 3.00 -30.49
CA VAL A 23 -11.39 1.61 -30.27
C VAL A 23 -9.92 1.55 -29.85
N GLU A 24 -9.04 2.35 -30.47
CA GLU A 24 -7.63 2.44 -30.08
C GLU A 24 -7.48 2.89 -28.62
N PHE A 25 -8.24 3.90 -28.21
CA PHE A 25 -8.26 4.36 -26.82
C PHE A 25 -8.79 3.28 -25.86
N ALA A 26 -9.86 2.58 -26.24
CA ALA A 26 -10.44 1.51 -25.42
C ALA A 26 -9.45 0.36 -25.14
N LEU A 27 -8.45 0.16 -26.01
CA LEU A 27 -7.39 -0.84 -25.81
C LEU A 27 -6.25 -0.33 -24.93
N VAL A 28 -5.90 0.95 -25.00
CA VAL A 28 -4.78 1.54 -24.24
C VAL A 28 -5.18 1.87 -22.80
N VAL A 29 -6.39 2.39 -22.60
CA VAL A 29 -6.92 2.75 -21.27
C VAL A 29 -6.81 1.65 -20.23
N PRO A 30 -7.23 0.39 -20.47
CA PRO A 30 -7.15 -0.65 -19.44
C PRO A 30 -5.71 -0.90 -18.98
N ILE A 31 -4.72 -0.81 -19.88
CA ILE A 31 -3.31 -0.97 -19.54
C ILE A 31 -2.81 0.23 -18.71
N LEU A 32 -3.17 1.46 -19.11
CA LEU A 32 -2.82 2.64 -18.32
C LEU A 32 -3.46 2.60 -16.93
N MET A 33 -4.72 2.15 -16.85
CA MET A 33 -5.46 2.07 -15.59
C MET A 33 -4.84 1.04 -14.63
N THR A 34 -4.43 -0.13 -15.11
CA THR A 34 -3.76 -1.13 -14.27
C THR A 34 -2.42 -0.62 -13.74
N ILE A 35 -1.65 0.12 -14.55
CA ILE A 35 -0.40 0.75 -14.11
C ILE A 35 -0.66 1.79 -13.02
N VAL A 36 -1.63 2.70 -13.24
CA VAL A 36 -1.97 3.75 -12.25
C VAL A 36 -2.46 3.14 -10.94
N ILE A 37 -3.36 2.16 -11.00
CA ILE A 37 -3.84 1.42 -9.82
C ILE A 37 -2.66 0.76 -9.10
N GLY A 38 -1.74 0.13 -9.84
CA GLY A 38 -0.54 -0.49 -9.28
C GLY A 38 0.33 0.50 -8.51
N ILE A 39 0.58 1.67 -9.07
CA ILE A 39 1.39 2.72 -8.41
C ILE A 39 0.70 3.21 -7.14
N VAL A 40 -0.61 3.46 -7.19
CA VAL A 40 -1.38 3.97 -6.05
C VAL A 40 -1.44 2.95 -4.92
N GLU A 41 -1.75 1.69 -5.22
CA GLU A 41 -1.77 0.62 -4.21
C GLU A 41 -0.40 0.40 -3.58
N PHE A 42 0.66 0.36 -4.39
CA PHE A 42 2.01 0.23 -3.88
C PHE A 42 2.40 1.41 -2.98
N GLY A 43 2.09 2.64 -3.40
CA GLY A 43 2.35 3.84 -2.61
C GLY A 43 1.66 3.82 -1.25
N MET A 44 0.39 3.41 -1.20
CA MET A 44 -0.34 3.25 0.05
C MET A 44 0.25 2.15 0.94
N ALA A 45 0.63 1.00 0.35
CA ALA A 45 1.26 -0.09 1.08
C ALA A 45 2.60 0.34 1.69
N PHE A 46 3.43 1.06 0.92
CA PHE A 46 4.70 1.58 1.39
C PHE A 46 4.53 2.61 2.51
N ASN A 47 3.59 3.55 2.35
CA ASN A 47 3.30 4.53 3.39
C ASN A 47 2.88 3.87 4.71
N TYR A 48 1.98 2.89 4.64
CA TYR A 48 1.56 2.14 5.82
C TYR A 48 2.72 1.38 6.48
N ARG A 49 3.61 0.78 5.69
CA ARG A 49 4.82 0.13 6.19
C ARG A 49 5.73 1.10 6.95
N THR A 50 5.93 2.30 6.43
CA THR A 50 6.73 3.34 7.08
C THR A 50 6.11 3.80 8.40
N GLN A 51 4.79 4.01 8.42
CA GLN A 51 4.07 4.35 9.66
C GLN A 51 4.21 3.24 10.71
N LEU A 52 4.07 1.98 10.29
CA LEU A 52 4.22 0.83 11.19
C LEU A 52 5.65 0.74 11.76
N ASN A 53 6.66 1.02 10.93
CA ASN A 53 8.06 1.05 11.37
C ASN A 53 8.30 2.14 12.42
N ASN A 54 7.79 3.35 12.17
CA ASN A 54 7.86 4.46 13.11
C ASN A 54 7.16 4.12 14.43
N ALA A 55 5.95 3.55 14.38
CA ALA A 55 5.22 3.13 15.58
C ALA A 55 6.00 2.08 16.39
N THR A 56 6.59 1.07 15.73
CA THR A 56 7.45 0.08 16.41
C THR A 56 8.71 0.69 17.02
N GLN A 57 9.28 1.71 16.38
CA GLN A 57 10.47 2.41 16.88
C GLN A 57 10.13 3.26 18.12
N ILE A 58 8.98 3.95 18.12
CA ILE A 58 8.47 4.66 19.29
C ILE A 58 8.20 3.66 20.43
N ALA A 59 7.54 2.54 20.13
CA ALA A 59 7.29 1.47 21.09
C ALA A 59 8.56 0.90 21.72
N ALA A 60 9.60 0.66 20.90
CA ALA A 60 10.89 0.17 21.41
C ALA A 60 11.52 1.16 22.39
N ARG A 61 11.52 2.46 22.06
CA ARG A 61 12.09 3.51 22.92
C ARG A 61 11.29 3.70 24.20
N SER A 62 9.96 3.78 24.12
CA SER A 62 9.12 3.91 25.31
C SER A 62 9.25 2.68 26.21
N TYR A 63 9.32 1.48 25.63
CA TYR A 63 9.51 0.26 26.40
C TYR A 63 10.86 0.20 27.09
N ALA A 64 11.91 0.65 26.41
CA ALA A 64 13.26 0.68 26.97
C ALA A 64 13.39 1.60 28.21
N ILE A 65 12.62 2.69 28.24
CA ILE A 65 12.65 3.69 29.31
C ILE A 65 11.66 3.34 30.42
N ASP A 66 10.38 3.19 30.08
CA ASP A 66 9.30 3.06 31.06
C ASP A 66 9.09 1.62 31.52
N ARG A 67 9.68 0.64 30.80
CA ARG A 67 9.53 -0.82 31.03
C ARG A 67 8.07 -1.29 31.04
N ASN A 68 7.15 -0.46 30.54
CA ASN A 68 5.73 -0.77 30.44
C ASN A 68 5.38 -1.28 29.04
N TRP A 69 5.21 -2.60 28.94
CA TRP A 69 4.88 -3.24 27.67
C TRP A 69 3.47 -2.88 27.16
N GLY A 70 2.51 -2.65 28.07
CA GLY A 70 1.14 -2.31 27.69
C GLY A 70 1.08 -1.01 26.87
N THR A 71 1.74 0.03 27.38
CA THR A 71 1.82 1.34 26.71
C THR A 71 2.61 1.26 25.39
N ALA A 72 3.76 0.57 25.41
CA ALA A 72 4.56 0.40 24.20
C ALA A 72 3.80 -0.36 23.10
N ARG A 73 3.08 -1.42 23.46
CA ARG A 73 2.21 -2.16 22.53
C ARG A 73 1.07 -1.27 22.01
N ALA A 74 0.47 -0.45 22.87
CA ALA A 74 -0.61 0.47 22.50
C ALA A 74 -0.19 1.46 21.39
N ASN A 75 1.07 1.92 21.40
CA ASN A 75 1.61 2.79 20.34
C ASN A 75 1.57 2.13 18.95
N VAL A 76 1.71 0.80 18.88
CA VAL A 76 1.62 0.04 17.62
C VAL A 76 0.18 -0.32 17.30
N THR A 77 -0.59 -0.78 18.30
CA THR A 77 -1.97 -1.24 18.07
C THR A 77 -2.95 -0.10 17.84
N GLY A 78 -2.63 1.13 18.24
CA GLY A 78 -3.41 2.33 17.89
C GLY A 78 -3.42 2.59 16.39
N LEU A 79 -2.32 2.29 15.69
CA LEU A 79 -2.25 2.32 14.22
C LEU A 79 -2.81 1.03 13.60
N ALA A 80 -2.48 -0.12 14.20
CA ALA A 80 -2.76 -1.44 13.65
C ALA A 80 -3.40 -2.37 14.71
N PRO A 81 -4.72 -2.29 14.95
CA PRO A 81 -5.37 -3.01 16.05
C PRO A 81 -5.24 -4.53 15.98
N ALA A 82 -5.23 -5.08 14.76
CA ALA A 82 -5.05 -6.51 14.50
C ALA A 82 -3.58 -6.95 14.43
N ALA A 83 -2.63 -6.06 14.75
CA ALA A 83 -1.22 -6.41 14.71
C ALA A 83 -0.81 -7.32 15.86
N THR A 84 -0.08 -8.39 15.53
CA THR A 84 0.71 -9.14 16.49
C THR A 84 1.98 -8.39 16.79
N VAL A 85 2.17 -7.97 18.04
CA VAL A 85 3.33 -7.19 18.49
C VAL A 85 4.10 -8.00 19.52
N THR A 86 5.41 -8.14 19.32
CA THR A 86 6.30 -8.91 20.19
C THR A 86 7.55 -8.10 20.54
N LYS A 87 8.18 -8.46 21.66
CA LYS A 87 9.48 -7.95 22.12
C LYS A 87 10.49 -9.10 22.19
N SER A 88 11.76 -8.82 21.93
CA SER A 88 12.82 -9.84 21.95
C SER A 88 13.30 -10.18 23.36
N ILE A 89 13.32 -9.19 24.25
CA ILE A 89 13.79 -9.31 25.64
C ILE A 89 12.94 -8.42 26.55
N ASP A 90 13.02 -8.68 27.85
CA ASP A 90 12.49 -7.80 28.88
C ASP A 90 13.55 -6.82 29.36
N CYS A 91 13.18 -5.54 29.47
CA CYS A 91 14.04 -4.51 30.06
C CYS A 91 13.92 -4.57 31.58
N THR A 92 14.96 -5.06 32.24
CA THR A 92 15.10 -5.21 33.69
C THR A 92 16.48 -4.71 34.10
N ALA A 93 16.77 -4.73 35.40
CA ALA A 93 18.09 -4.33 35.91
C ALA A 93 19.25 -5.17 35.33
N THR A 94 19.00 -6.39 34.88
CA THR A 94 20.03 -7.28 34.32
C THR A 94 20.23 -7.13 32.82
N THR A 95 19.35 -6.40 32.12
CA THR A 95 19.39 -6.22 30.66
C THR A 95 19.68 -4.77 30.26
N VAL A 96 20.11 -3.92 31.20
CA VAL A 96 20.55 -2.55 30.92
C VAL A 96 21.67 -2.57 29.87
N GLY A 97 21.59 -1.67 28.89
CA GLY A 97 22.50 -1.60 27.75
C GLY A 97 22.24 -2.66 26.67
N SER A 98 21.38 -3.66 26.92
CA SER A 98 20.99 -4.64 25.91
C SER A 98 19.97 -4.06 24.94
N ALA A 99 20.06 -4.46 23.67
CA ALA A 99 19.13 -4.01 22.63
C ALA A 99 17.80 -4.80 22.69
N VAL A 100 16.71 -4.11 22.98
CA VAL A 100 15.35 -4.64 22.81
C VAL A 100 14.85 -4.36 21.40
N THR A 101 14.33 -5.41 20.76
CA THR A 101 13.68 -5.33 19.45
C THR A 101 12.18 -5.50 19.62
N VAL A 102 11.41 -4.53 19.14
CA VAL A 102 9.95 -4.62 19.03
C VAL A 102 9.60 -4.94 17.59
N THR A 103 8.89 -6.05 17.38
CA THR A 103 8.44 -6.49 16.06
C THR A 103 6.92 -6.44 15.99
N SER A 104 6.39 -5.88 14.92
CA SER A 104 4.96 -5.92 14.60
C SER A 104 4.74 -6.71 13.33
N THR A 105 3.67 -7.50 13.27
CA THR A 105 3.21 -8.18 12.04
C THR A 105 1.69 -8.04 11.95
N VAL A 106 1.20 -7.56 10.82
CA VAL A 106 -0.23 -7.37 10.57
C VAL A 106 -0.56 -7.71 9.13
N VAL A 107 -1.66 -8.44 8.94
CA VAL A 107 -2.21 -8.72 7.61
C VAL A 107 -3.32 -7.73 7.34
N ARG A 108 -3.29 -7.07 6.17
CA ARG A 108 -4.39 -6.22 5.72
C ARG A 108 -4.80 -6.60 4.29
N PRO A 109 -6.10 -6.51 3.96
CA PRO A 109 -6.55 -6.70 2.59
C PRO A 109 -5.96 -5.62 1.68
N THR A 110 -5.78 -5.97 0.41
CA THR A 110 -5.48 -4.98 -0.65
C THR A 110 -6.70 -4.12 -0.91
N TYR A 111 -6.50 -2.92 -1.47
CA TYR A 111 -7.62 -2.02 -1.75
C TYR A 111 -8.40 -2.43 -3.00
N THR A 112 -7.70 -2.92 -4.03
CA THR A 112 -8.33 -3.27 -5.32
C THR A 112 -8.41 -4.76 -5.58
N GLY A 113 -7.65 -5.59 -4.86
CA GLY A 113 -7.58 -7.05 -5.09
C GLY A 113 -6.71 -7.45 -6.28
N LEU A 114 -6.13 -6.49 -7.01
CA LEU A 114 -5.37 -6.72 -8.24
C LEU A 114 -4.07 -7.52 -8.01
N PHE A 115 -3.46 -7.38 -6.83
CA PHE A 115 -2.18 -8.02 -6.47
C PHE A 115 -2.31 -9.11 -5.40
N GLY A 116 -3.51 -9.71 -5.27
CA GLY A 116 -3.83 -10.74 -4.28
C GLY A 116 -4.76 -10.23 -3.18
N ALA A 117 -5.28 -11.13 -2.33
CA ALA A 117 -6.30 -10.76 -1.35
C ALA A 117 -5.79 -9.96 -0.14
N SER A 118 -4.50 -10.09 0.21
CA SER A 118 -3.92 -9.40 1.37
C SER A 118 -2.41 -9.26 1.30
N PHE A 119 -1.89 -8.23 1.99
CA PHE A 119 -0.47 -8.03 2.22
C PHE A 119 -0.13 -8.19 3.71
N THR A 120 0.99 -8.84 3.97
CA THR A 120 1.57 -8.91 5.31
C THR A 120 2.56 -7.77 5.51
N TYR A 121 2.24 -6.85 6.39
CA TYR A 121 3.11 -5.78 6.82
C TYR A 121 3.83 -6.20 8.08
N ARG A 122 5.12 -5.86 8.17
CA ARG A 122 5.92 -6.02 9.38
C ARG A 122 6.42 -4.64 9.84
N GLY A 123 6.82 -4.48 11.07
CA GLY A 123 7.51 -3.28 11.57
C GLY A 123 8.59 -3.73 12.52
N LYS A 124 9.73 -3.04 12.55
CA LYS A 124 10.82 -3.38 13.47
C LYS A 124 11.39 -2.10 14.07
N GLY A 125 11.27 -1.98 15.38
CA GLY A 125 11.92 -0.93 16.17
C GLY A 125 12.98 -1.51 17.09
N VAL A 126 14.07 -0.79 17.30
CA VAL A 126 15.13 -1.20 18.24
C VAL A 126 15.51 -0.06 19.18
N ALA A 127 15.77 -0.38 20.44
CA ALA A 127 16.23 0.56 21.45
C ALA A 127 17.11 -0.17 22.49
N GLN A 128 17.95 0.56 23.22
CA GLN A 128 18.73 0.00 24.33
C GLN A 128 17.95 0.17 25.64
N CYS A 129 17.82 -0.91 26.43
CA CYS A 129 17.19 -0.82 27.75
C CYS A 129 18.02 0.10 28.66
N SER A 130 17.35 1.04 29.33
CA SER A 130 17.91 1.89 30.39
C SER A 130 17.60 1.35 31.76
#